data_AF-A0A7C5PNF1-F1
#
_entry.id   AF-A0A7C5PNF1-F1
#
_cell.length_a   1.000
_cell.length_b   1.000
_cell.length_c   1.000
_cell.angle_alpha   90.00
_cell.angle_beta   90.00
_cell.angle_gamma   90.00
#
_symmetry.space_group_name_H-M   'P 1'
#
loop_
_entity.id
_entity.type
_entity.pdbx_description
1 polymer ?
#
loop_
_entity_poly.entity_id
_entity_poly.type
_entity_poly.pdbx_seq_one_letter_code
_entity_poly.pdbx_strand_id
1 'polypeptide(L)' 'VLVTNENNGKSVIVTITDRMGDRNRVIDLSEGAAERLGMISSGLAPVRIDLLK' A
#
# COMPACT_ATOMS: atom_id res chain seq x y z
N VAL A 1 2.70 -4.08 -8.85
CA VAL A 1 3.42 -2.90 -8.28
C VAL A 1 4.01 -3.30 -6.94
N LEU A 2 5.18 -2.76 -6.58
CA LEU A 2 5.75 -2.93 -5.24
C LEU A 2 5.31 -1.75 -4.38
N VAL A 3 4.77 -2.03 -3.20
CA VAL A 3 4.40 -1.01 -2.22
C VAL A 3 5.31 -1.17 -1.02
N THR A 4 5.96 -0.09 -0.60
CA THR A 4 6.81 -0.05 0.61
C THR A 4 6.21 0.91 1.62
N ASN A 5 5.99 0.46 2.85
CA ASN A 5 5.62 1.31 3.98
C ASN A 5 6.87 2.05 4.48
N GLU A 6 6.88 3.37 4.40
CA GLU A 6 8.06 4.19 4.74
C GLU A 6 8.32 4.25 6.25
N ASN A 7 7.31 4.00 7.08
CA ASN A 7 7.48 4.02 8.54
C ASN A 7 8.31 2.83 9.06
N ASN A 8 8.31 1.69 8.36
CA ASN A 8 8.92 0.45 8.84
C ASN A 8 9.74 -0.32 7.80
N GLY A 9 9.78 0.14 6.54
CA GLY A 9 10.52 -0.47 5.45
C GLY A 9 9.95 -1.79 4.91
N LYS A 10 8.82 -2.28 5.43
CA LYS A 10 8.16 -3.50 4.92
C LYS A 10 7.57 -3.26 3.55
N SER A 11 7.60 -4.27 2.69
CA SER A 11 7.10 -4.16 1.32
C SER A 11 6.26 -5.35 0.90
N VAL A 12 5.31 -5.12 -0.01
CA VAL A 12 4.45 -6.15 -0.60
C VAL A 12 4.21 -5.87 -2.08
N ILE A 13 4.23 -6.93 -2.90
CA ILE A 13 3.82 -6.84 -4.30
C ILE A 13 2.31 -7.03 -4.38
N VAL A 14 1.63 -6.13 -5.08
CA VAL A 14 0.19 -6.19 -5.33
C VAL A 14 -0.16 -6.02 -6.81
N THR A 15 -1.33 -6.51 -7.18
CA THR A 15 -1.96 -6.30 -8.49
C THR A 15 -2.95 -5.16 -8.40
N ILE A 16 -2.98 -4.29 -9.41
CA ILE A 16 -3.99 -3.23 -9.50
C ILE A 16 -5.28 -3.86 -10.03
N THR A 17 -6.36 -3.80 -9.26
CA THR A 17 -7.65 -4.42 -9.61
C THR A 17 -8.80 -3.43 -9.69
N ASP A 18 -8.64 -2.20 -9.22
CA ASP A 18 -9.71 -1.20 -9.17
C ASP A 18 -9.16 0.24 -9.28
N ARG A 19 -10.07 1.20 -9.51
CA ARG A 19 -9.81 2.64 -9.46
C ARG A 19 -10.46 3.25 -8.23
N MET A 20 -9.73 4.13 -7.55
CA MET A 20 -10.23 4.84 -6.39
C MET A 20 -11.14 6.02 -6.79
N GLY A 21 -12.13 6.34 -5.95
CA GLY A 21 -13.00 7.51 -6.12
C GLY A 21 -12.51 8.80 -5.44
N ASP A 22 -11.76 8.67 -4.34
CA ASP A 22 -11.15 9.79 -3.59
C ASP A 22 -9.73 10.08 -4.08
N ARG A 23 -9.34 11.35 -4.13
CA ARG A 23 -8.02 11.82 -4.59
C ARG A 23 -7.05 12.15 -3.46
N ASN A 24 -7.46 12.02 -2.19
CA ASN A 24 -6.60 12.31 -1.04
C ASN A 24 -5.65 11.15 -0.68
N ARG A 25 -5.82 9.96 -1.28
CA ARG A 25 -4.95 8.79 -1.08
C ARG A 25 -4.37 8.35 -2.43
N VAL A 26 -3.16 7.79 -2.38
CA VAL A 26 -2.46 7.31 -3.58
C VAL A 26 -2.77 5.85 -3.91
N ILE A 27 -3.16 5.05 -2.91
CA ILE A 27 -3.54 3.64 -3.08
C ILE A 27 -4.40 3.18 -1.90
N ASP A 28 -5.41 2.35 -2.17
CA ASP A 28 -6.13 1.56 -1.18
C ASP A 28 -5.70 0.09 -1.31
N LEU A 29 -5.45 -0.57 -0.18
CA LEU A 29 -4.92 -1.93 -0.13
C LEU A 29 -5.94 -2.87 0.51
N SER A 30 -5.90 -4.14 0.12
CA SER A 30 -6.63 -5.18 0.85
C SER A 30 -6.07 -5.35 2.26
N GLU A 31 -6.89 -5.87 3.16
CA GLU A 31 -6.50 -6.14 4.56
C GLU A 31 -5.23 -6.99 4.65
N GLY A 32 -5.13 -8.08 3.87
CA GLY A 32 -3.94 -8.94 3.87
C GLY A 32 -2.66 -8.24 3.37
N ALA A 33 -2.77 -7.25 2.47
CA ALA A 33 -1.61 -6.45 2.07
C ALA A 33 -1.22 -5.45 3.17
N ALA A 34 -2.20 -4.81 3.83
CA ALA A 34 -1.98 -3.92 4.96
C ALA A 34 -1.35 -4.65 6.17
N GLU A 35 -1.74 -5.90 6.42
CA GLU A 35 -1.13 -6.75 7.45
C GLU A 35 0.36 -7.01 7.15
N ARG A 36 0.68 -7.38 5.90
CA ARG A 36 2.07 -7.60 5.46
C ARG A 36 2.92 -6.32 5.55
N LEU A 37 2.32 -5.16 5.29
CA LEU A 37 2.94 -3.85 5.48
C LEU A 37 3.02 -3.42 6.96
N GLY A 38 2.39 -4.16 7.87
CA GLY A 38 2.36 -3.85 9.29
C GLY A 38 1.68 -2.52 9.60
N MET A 39 0.60 -2.18 8.87
CA MET A 39 -0.10 -0.90 9.01
C MET A 39 -1.56 -1.01 9.47
N ILE A 40 -2.05 -2.21 9.80
CA ILE A 40 -3.44 -2.44 10.23
C ILE A 40 -3.83 -1.51 11.40
N SER A 41 -3.00 -1.43 12.44
CA SER A 41 -3.30 -0.60 13.61
C SER A 41 -3.17 0.90 13.35
N SER A 42 -2.35 1.31 12.38
CA SER A 42 -2.17 2.71 12.01
C SER A 42 -3.29 3.25 11.12
N GLY A 43 -3.98 2.37 10.38
CA GLY A 43 -5.02 2.70 9.40
C GLY A 43 -4.46 3.33 8.12
N LEU A 44 -3.63 4.36 8.25
CA LEU A 44 -2.93 5.03 7.15
C LEU A 44 -1.41 4.97 7.36
N ALA A 45 -0.67 4.95 6.26
CA ALA A 45 0.79 5.02 6.27
C ALA A 45 1.31 5.74 5.02
N PRO A 46 2.42 6.51 5.13
CA PRO A 46 3.17 6.96 3.97
C PRO A 46 3.76 5.74 3.25
N VAL A 47 3.58 5.70 1.94
CA VAL A 47 4.03 4.59 1.10
C VAL A 47 4.75 5.09 -0.14
N ARG A 48 5.76 4.32 -0.54
CA ARG A 48 6.41 4.45 -1.85
C ARG A 48 5.93 3.33 -2.76
N ILE A 49 5.59 3.68 -4.00
CA ILE A 49 5.10 2.74 -5.01
C ILE A 49 6.12 2.68 -6.15
N ASP A 50 6.57 1.46 -6.47
CA ASP A 50 7.42 1.19 -7.64
C ASP A 50 6.67 0.34 -8.68
N LEU A 51 6.82 0.74 -9.94
CA LEU A 51 6.46 -0.10 -11.07
C LEU A 51 7.52 -1.18 -11.24
N LEU A 52 7.07 -2.44 -11.21
CA LEU A 52 7.92 -3.58 -11.55
C LEU A 52 8.02 -3.63 -13.09
N LYS A 53 9.24 -3.82 -13.60
CA LYS A 53 9.50 -4.01 -15.04
C LYS A 53 9.20 -5.44 -15.46
#